data_AF-A0A6M5Z7C6-F1
#
_entry.id   AF-A0A6M5Z7C6-F1
#
_cell.length_a   1.000
_cell.length_b   1.000
_cell.length_c   1.000
_cell.angle_alpha   90.00
_cell.angle_beta   90.00
_cell.angle_gamma   90.00
#
_symmetry.space_group_name_H-M   'P 1'
#
loop_
_entity.id
_entity.type
_entity.pdbx_description
1 polymer ?
#
loop_
_entity_poly.entity_id
_entity_poly.type
_entity_poly.pdbx_seq_one_letter_code
_entity_poly.pdbx_strand_id
1 'polypeptide(L)'
;MGPRDGTLLTGVTGFLGRYLLRDMLAAGHRIAVLVRPDRTRTAEERVRDVLEFARGTAGVPLAAPTVIVGDLREPGLGLSRADQGWLSRNCGRVLHSAASLSFGRTADGEPHATNTIATRRLAERAEAWGVRAFHHVSTAFVCGDRDGPVLESDGDRGQGFHNDYELSKHSAELALRTSPALRTTVYRPSVIVGDSRTGHTSSYHGPYRFLNLANRLAQAGNTPGRRWLPLRLPFEGSEFRNLVPVDWVSGAITRIIGRPALHGRTYHLTAARPTTVRDIKDVAVEELGLDGVELAGRVPRPSALERAFLDGLQEYWPYLGSDPSFDCRNTLAALPDLPAPRVDREALRRLVRFAVRDDWGRGRRRTSLRGSLDCGDYIERYFPDAVARSPLARFAVEAALGFDIRGAGGGRWLCRIGGGRVLQVTRGSNERSDVEYQMGVDTFAAVVSGRESPQAAFFGRRIEIAGSIEKGLKLATLFGQFVRDFPYPAACPQE
;
A
#
# COMPACT_ATOMS: atom_id res chain seq x y z
N MET A 1 -10.27 -31.96 18.63
CA MET A 1 -10.52 -30.51 18.53
C MET A 1 -11.26 -30.08 19.78
N GLY A 2 -10.67 -29.18 20.58
CA GLY A 2 -11.29 -28.71 21.82
C GLY A 2 -12.31 -27.59 21.57
N PRO A 3 -13.12 -27.21 22.58
CA PRO A 3 -13.93 -26.00 22.50
C PRO A 3 -13.00 -24.79 22.25
N ARG A 4 -13.33 -23.94 21.26
CA ARG A 4 -12.58 -22.73 20.84
C ARG A 4 -11.25 -22.94 20.10
N ASP A 5 -11.16 -23.81 19.10
CA ASP A 5 -9.93 -23.92 18.30
C ASP A 5 -9.83 -22.91 17.12
N GLY A 6 -10.82 -22.04 16.91
CA GLY A 6 -10.81 -21.06 15.82
C GLY A 6 -9.73 -19.99 15.98
N THR A 7 -9.34 -19.38 14.87
CA THR A 7 -8.39 -18.25 14.82
C THR A 7 -9.05 -17.03 14.20
N LEU A 8 -9.05 -15.91 14.92
CA LEU A 8 -9.41 -14.60 14.36
C LEU A 8 -8.21 -14.01 13.63
N LEU A 9 -8.30 -13.88 12.31
CA LEU A 9 -7.32 -13.23 11.45
C LEU A 9 -7.74 -11.79 11.14
N THR A 10 -6.83 -10.85 11.35
CA THR A 10 -7.01 -9.45 10.90
C THR A 10 -6.07 -9.15 9.73
N GLY A 11 -6.43 -8.18 8.88
CA GLY A 11 -5.57 -7.76 7.76
C GLY A 11 -5.64 -8.70 6.55
N VAL A 12 -6.66 -9.56 6.46
CA VAL A 12 -6.82 -10.56 5.40
C VAL A 12 -6.85 -9.97 3.99
N THR A 13 -7.32 -8.73 3.84
CA THR A 13 -7.36 -8.01 2.55
C THR A 13 -5.98 -7.48 2.10
N GLY A 14 -5.01 -7.46 3.02
CA GLY A 14 -3.63 -7.07 2.76
C GLY A 14 -2.84 -8.10 1.95
N PHE A 15 -1.59 -7.77 1.67
CA PHE A 15 -0.71 -8.63 0.87
C PHE A 15 -0.31 -9.91 1.60
N LEU A 16 0.18 -9.84 2.84
CA LEU A 16 0.47 -11.04 3.62
C LEU A 16 -0.80 -11.76 4.06
N GLY A 17 -1.84 -11.02 4.44
CA GLY A 17 -3.09 -11.57 4.98
C GLY A 17 -3.81 -12.56 4.07
N ARG A 18 -3.80 -12.35 2.74
CA ARG A 18 -4.38 -13.30 1.79
C ARG A 18 -3.63 -14.63 1.71
N TYR A 19 -2.30 -14.59 1.83
CA TYR A 19 -1.46 -15.79 1.86
C TYR A 19 -1.65 -16.53 3.19
N LEU A 20 -1.75 -15.79 4.30
CA LEU A 20 -2.10 -16.37 5.60
C LEU A 20 -3.46 -17.07 5.55
N LEU A 21 -4.49 -16.45 4.97
CA LEU A 21 -5.79 -17.11 4.81
C LEU A 21 -5.68 -18.40 3.98
N ARG A 22 -5.01 -18.31 2.81
CA ARG A 22 -4.79 -19.46 1.92
C ARG A 22 -4.13 -20.63 2.66
N ASP A 23 -2.97 -20.38 3.26
CA ASP A 23 -2.17 -21.43 3.88
C ASP A 23 -2.84 -22.00 5.13
N MET A 24 -3.52 -21.15 5.91
CA MET A 24 -4.22 -21.60 7.10
C MET A 24 -5.44 -22.47 6.78
N LEU A 25 -6.23 -22.07 5.78
CA LEU A 25 -7.37 -22.88 5.32
C LEU A 25 -6.89 -24.19 4.70
N ALA A 26 -5.81 -24.16 3.91
CA ALA A 26 -5.22 -25.37 3.31
C ALA A 26 -4.68 -26.33 4.37
N ALA A 27 -4.16 -25.80 5.49
CA ALA A 27 -3.75 -26.57 6.65
C ALA A 27 -4.92 -27.02 7.56
N GLY A 28 -6.18 -26.78 7.16
CA GLY A 28 -7.37 -27.22 7.89
C GLY A 28 -7.74 -26.39 9.12
N HIS A 29 -7.19 -25.18 9.27
CA HIS A 29 -7.54 -24.31 10.38
C HIS A 29 -8.93 -23.67 10.18
N ARG A 30 -9.70 -23.56 11.28
CA ARG A 30 -10.94 -22.77 11.31
C ARG A 30 -10.62 -21.30 11.47
N ILE A 31 -10.92 -20.49 10.45
CA ILE A 31 -10.56 -19.06 10.39
C ILE A 31 -11.81 -18.18 10.40
N ALA A 32 -11.81 -17.18 11.28
CA ALA A 32 -12.67 -16.02 11.19
C ALA A 32 -11.85 -14.81 10.75
N VAL A 33 -12.39 -13.95 9.89
CA VAL A 33 -11.68 -12.78 9.37
C VAL A 33 -12.37 -11.50 9.78
N LEU A 34 -11.64 -10.58 10.42
CA LEU A 34 -12.15 -9.23 10.72
C LEU A 34 -11.89 -8.31 9.53
N VAL A 35 -12.96 -7.81 8.93
CA VAL A 35 -12.89 -6.98 7.72
C VAL A 35 -13.82 -5.78 7.86
N ARG A 36 -13.27 -4.58 7.68
CA ARG A 36 -14.07 -3.36 7.54
C ARG A 36 -14.72 -3.32 6.16
N PRO A 37 -15.95 -2.84 6.00
CA PRO A 37 -16.45 -2.48 4.68
C PRO A 37 -15.62 -1.32 4.10
N ASP A 38 -15.65 -1.13 2.79
CA ASP A 38 -15.19 0.11 2.17
C ASP A 38 -16.38 0.83 1.51
N ARG A 39 -16.17 2.05 0.98
CA ARG A 39 -17.26 2.86 0.41
C ARG A 39 -18.02 2.16 -0.73
N THR A 40 -17.39 1.17 -1.37
CA THR A 40 -17.87 0.54 -2.60
C THR A 40 -18.19 -0.94 -2.44
N ARG A 41 -17.69 -1.58 -1.38
CA ARG A 41 -17.77 -3.03 -1.21
C ARG A 41 -18.05 -3.43 0.22
N THR A 42 -18.89 -4.43 0.39
CA THR A 42 -19.14 -5.07 1.69
C THR A 42 -17.92 -5.86 2.16
N ALA A 43 -17.90 -6.23 3.45
CA ALA A 43 -16.84 -7.08 3.99
C ALA A 43 -16.77 -8.43 3.25
N GLU A 44 -17.92 -9.01 2.92
CA GLU A 44 -18.07 -10.28 2.22
C GLU A 44 -17.52 -10.21 0.79
N GLU A 45 -17.81 -9.13 0.06
CA GLU A 45 -17.27 -8.91 -1.28
C GLU A 45 -15.75 -8.79 -1.26
N ARG A 46 -15.21 -8.04 -0.30
CA ARG A 46 -13.76 -7.91 -0.13
C ARG A 46 -13.09 -9.24 0.23
N VAL A 47 -13.76 -10.10 0.99
CA VAL A 47 -13.27 -11.46 1.31
C VAL A 47 -13.39 -12.40 0.12
N ARG A 48 -14.41 -12.23 -0.73
CA ARG A 48 -14.62 -13.05 -1.94
C ARG A 48 -13.41 -13.01 -2.86
N ASP A 49 -12.89 -11.81 -3.16
CA ASP A 49 -11.69 -11.63 -3.99
C ASP A 49 -10.47 -12.36 -3.41
N VAL A 50 -10.34 -12.33 -2.08
CA VAL A 50 -9.24 -13.00 -1.37
C VAL A 50 -9.41 -14.52 -1.40
N LEU A 51 -10.64 -15.02 -1.26
CA LEU A 51 -10.94 -16.44 -1.29
C LEU A 51 -10.81 -17.03 -2.69
N GLU A 52 -11.15 -16.27 -3.73
CA GLU A 52 -10.90 -16.65 -5.13
C GLU A 52 -9.40 -16.83 -5.38
N PHE A 53 -8.58 -15.84 -4.97
CA PHE A 53 -7.13 -15.96 -5.00
C PHE A 53 -6.64 -17.21 -4.25
N ALA A 54 -7.15 -17.44 -3.03
CA ALA A 54 -6.73 -18.58 -2.21
C ALA A 54 -7.10 -19.92 -2.87
N ARG A 55 -8.33 -20.07 -3.37
CA ARG A 55 -8.80 -21.28 -4.06
C ARG A 55 -8.03 -21.56 -5.35
N GLY A 56 -7.70 -20.51 -6.10
CA GLY A 56 -6.92 -20.62 -7.34
C GLY A 56 -5.45 -20.99 -7.12
N THR A 57 -4.92 -20.86 -5.89
CA THR A 57 -3.48 -21.04 -5.61
C THR A 57 -3.15 -22.10 -4.57
N ALA A 58 -4.11 -22.57 -3.77
CA ALA A 58 -3.86 -23.54 -2.70
C ALA A 58 -3.61 -24.97 -3.19
N GLY A 59 -4.13 -25.35 -4.37
CA GLY A 59 -4.03 -26.72 -4.88
C GLY A 59 -4.89 -27.76 -4.14
N VAL A 60 -5.70 -27.32 -3.16
CA VAL A 60 -6.63 -28.16 -2.39
C VAL A 60 -7.96 -27.43 -2.18
N PRO A 61 -9.08 -28.15 -1.98
CA PRO A 61 -10.35 -27.52 -1.62
C PRO A 61 -10.25 -26.72 -0.30
N LEU A 62 -10.78 -25.50 -0.29
CA LEU A 62 -10.76 -24.62 0.88
C LEU A 62 -12.17 -24.37 1.43
N ALA A 63 -12.32 -24.56 2.75
CA ALA A 63 -13.50 -24.10 3.47
C ALA A 63 -13.63 -22.56 3.40
N ALA A 64 -14.85 -22.04 3.47
CA ALA A 64 -15.06 -20.60 3.60
C ALA A 64 -14.76 -20.13 5.04
N PRO A 65 -14.06 -19.00 5.23
CA PRO A 65 -13.90 -18.41 6.56
C PRO A 65 -15.21 -17.79 7.05
N THR A 66 -15.34 -17.62 8.36
CA THR A 66 -16.39 -16.76 8.93
C THR A 66 -16.01 -15.30 8.73
N VAL A 67 -16.84 -14.51 8.07
CA VAL A 67 -16.62 -13.06 7.89
C VAL A 67 -17.20 -12.32 9.09
N ILE A 68 -16.38 -11.50 9.74
CA ILE A 68 -16.77 -10.64 10.85
C ILE A 68 -16.59 -9.19 10.41
N VAL A 69 -17.68 -8.44 10.42
CA VAL A 69 -17.66 -7.02 10.06
C VAL A 69 -17.18 -6.21 11.26
N GLY A 70 -16.15 -5.38 11.05
CA GLY A 70 -15.64 -4.48 12.08
C GLY A 70 -14.42 -3.69 11.65
N ASP A 71 -14.11 -2.64 12.40
CA ASP A 71 -12.93 -1.80 12.18
C ASP A 71 -12.11 -1.69 13.46
N LEU A 72 -10.83 -2.06 13.36
CA LEU A 72 -9.87 -2.01 14.45
C LEU A 72 -9.71 -0.61 15.08
N ARG A 73 -9.98 0.45 14.30
CA ARG A 73 -9.87 1.84 14.77
C ARG A 73 -11.06 2.27 15.63
N GLU A 74 -12.20 1.59 15.53
CA GLU A 74 -13.39 1.92 16.29
C GLU A 74 -13.33 1.42 17.73
N PRO A 75 -13.99 2.11 18.68
CA PRO A 75 -14.22 1.56 20.02
C PRO A 75 -14.90 0.20 19.93
N GLY A 76 -14.40 -0.79 20.69
CA GLY A 76 -14.94 -2.16 20.63
C GLY A 76 -14.74 -2.86 19.28
N LEU A 77 -13.83 -2.34 18.43
CA LEU A 77 -13.50 -2.87 17.11
C LEU A 77 -14.66 -2.80 16.09
N GLY A 78 -15.69 -1.98 16.37
CA GLY A 78 -16.89 -1.88 15.52
C GLY A 78 -17.73 -3.16 15.48
N LEU A 79 -17.59 -4.05 16.48
CA LEU A 79 -18.23 -5.37 16.49
C LEU A 79 -19.64 -5.33 17.06
N SER A 80 -20.56 -6.04 16.42
CA SER A 80 -21.89 -6.31 16.98
C SER A 80 -21.79 -7.18 18.25
N ARG A 81 -22.81 -7.13 19.13
CA ARG A 81 -22.87 -8.03 20.30
C ARG A 81 -22.90 -9.51 19.88
N ALA A 82 -23.54 -9.81 18.75
CA ALA A 82 -23.62 -11.17 18.21
C ALA A 82 -22.22 -11.68 17.80
N ASP A 83 -21.45 -10.86 17.08
CA ASP A 83 -20.09 -11.21 16.66
C ASP A 83 -19.14 -11.35 17.84
N GLN A 84 -19.24 -10.46 18.84
CA GLN A 84 -18.46 -10.59 20.08
C GLN A 84 -18.76 -11.90 20.80
N GLY A 85 -20.04 -12.27 20.91
CA GLY A 85 -20.45 -13.54 21.50
C GLY A 85 -19.98 -14.74 20.69
N TRP A 86 -20.03 -14.66 19.36
CA TRP A 86 -19.55 -15.70 18.47
C TRP A 86 -18.03 -15.87 18.58
N LEU A 87 -17.25 -14.79 18.54
CA LEU A 87 -15.79 -14.81 18.68
C LEU A 87 -15.37 -15.44 20.01
N SER A 88 -16.01 -15.03 21.11
CA SER A 88 -15.76 -15.61 22.44
C SER A 88 -16.00 -17.12 22.48
N ARG A 89 -17.04 -17.63 21.81
CA ARG A 89 -17.35 -19.07 21.81
C ARG A 89 -16.51 -19.91 20.84
N ASN A 90 -15.97 -19.30 19.78
CA ASN A 90 -15.38 -20.05 18.67
C ASN A 90 -13.87 -19.83 18.50
N CYS A 91 -13.33 -18.68 18.90
CA CYS A 91 -11.91 -18.37 18.72
C CYS A 91 -11.12 -18.55 20.00
N GLY A 92 -10.03 -19.32 19.94
CA GLY A 92 -9.04 -19.45 21.01
C GLY A 92 -7.70 -18.80 20.68
N ARG A 93 -7.57 -18.27 19.44
CA ARG A 93 -6.37 -17.63 18.90
C ARG A 93 -6.72 -16.33 18.18
N VAL A 94 -5.84 -15.35 18.26
CA VAL A 94 -5.82 -14.19 17.37
C VAL A 94 -4.53 -14.23 16.53
N LEU A 95 -4.64 -14.02 15.23
CA LEU A 95 -3.52 -13.72 14.33
C LEU A 95 -3.69 -12.29 13.81
N HIS A 96 -2.96 -11.37 14.43
CA HIS A 96 -3.01 -9.96 14.12
C HIS A 96 -1.96 -9.58 13.06
N SER A 97 -2.40 -9.44 11.80
CA SER A 97 -1.56 -9.05 10.65
C SER A 97 -1.95 -7.69 10.05
N ALA A 98 -3.05 -7.06 10.50
CA ALA A 98 -3.41 -5.73 10.04
C ALA A 98 -2.39 -4.69 10.49
N ALA A 99 -1.93 -3.86 9.57
CA ALA A 99 -1.03 -2.74 9.85
C ALA A 99 -1.18 -1.65 8.79
N SER A 100 -0.98 -0.40 9.19
CA SER A 100 -0.65 0.69 8.28
C SER A 100 0.86 0.66 8.01
N LEU A 101 1.23 0.83 6.75
CA LEU A 101 2.64 0.86 6.29
C LEU A 101 3.15 2.29 6.08
N SER A 102 2.41 3.31 6.54
CA SER A 102 2.81 4.71 6.39
C SER A 102 4.09 4.99 7.18
N PHE A 103 5.14 5.50 6.53
CA PHE A 103 6.39 5.86 7.19
C PHE A 103 6.28 7.17 7.99
N GLY A 104 5.40 8.08 7.57
CA GLY A 104 5.16 9.33 8.28
C GLY A 104 3.78 9.40 8.92
N ARG A 105 3.67 10.23 9.96
CA ARG A 105 2.40 10.53 10.61
C ARG A 105 1.45 11.24 9.67
N THR A 106 0.26 10.68 9.50
CA THR A 106 -0.82 11.28 8.72
C THR A 106 -1.76 12.09 9.62
N ALA A 107 -2.59 12.95 9.02
CA ALA A 107 -3.57 13.77 9.74
C ALA A 107 -4.54 12.92 10.60
N ASP A 108 -4.85 11.70 10.17
CA ASP A 108 -5.71 10.76 10.88
C ASP A 108 -4.96 9.88 11.91
N GLY A 109 -3.69 10.18 12.17
CA GLY A 109 -2.89 9.55 13.22
C GLY A 109 -2.29 8.19 12.85
N GLU A 110 -2.30 7.79 11.58
CA GLU A 110 -1.51 6.65 11.12
C GLU A 110 -0.01 6.97 11.19
N PRO A 111 0.88 5.97 11.34
CA PRO A 111 0.58 4.55 11.54
C PRO A 111 0.16 4.17 12.97
N HIS A 112 0.31 5.06 13.95
CA HIS A 112 0.06 4.75 15.38
C HIS A 112 -1.38 4.33 15.69
N ALA A 113 -2.36 4.93 15.02
CA ALA A 113 -3.77 4.60 15.20
C ALA A 113 -4.04 3.11 14.93
N THR A 114 -3.61 2.59 13.78
CA THR A 114 -3.80 1.18 13.42
C THR A 114 -2.77 0.27 14.08
N ASN A 115 -1.49 0.64 14.10
CA ASN A 115 -0.43 -0.27 14.52
C ASN A 115 -0.33 -0.40 16.04
N THR A 116 -0.53 0.68 16.79
CA THR A 116 -0.33 0.68 18.25
C THR A 116 -1.67 0.62 18.99
N ILE A 117 -2.54 1.61 18.76
CA ILE A 117 -3.77 1.78 19.55
C ILE A 117 -4.75 0.63 19.26
N ALA A 118 -5.00 0.34 17.98
CA ALA A 118 -5.84 -0.77 17.56
C ALA A 118 -5.30 -2.14 18.01
N THR A 119 -3.98 -2.37 17.96
CA THR A 119 -3.36 -3.59 18.49
C THR A 119 -3.67 -3.78 19.96
N ARG A 120 -3.48 -2.73 20.78
CA ARG A 120 -3.77 -2.78 22.23
C ARG A 120 -5.23 -3.09 22.49
N ARG A 121 -6.14 -2.39 21.81
CA ARG A 121 -7.60 -2.63 21.94
C ARG A 121 -7.99 -4.04 21.52
N LEU A 122 -7.39 -4.58 20.46
CA LEU A 122 -7.63 -5.96 20.05
C LEU A 122 -7.14 -6.95 21.10
N ALA A 123 -5.99 -6.68 21.74
CA ALA A 123 -5.47 -7.48 22.84
C ALA A 123 -6.44 -7.49 24.04
N GLU A 124 -6.86 -6.31 24.51
CA GLU A 124 -7.85 -6.13 25.59
C GLU A 124 -9.16 -6.89 25.30
N ARG A 125 -9.63 -6.86 24.05
CA ARG A 125 -10.85 -7.58 23.63
C ARG A 125 -10.63 -9.08 23.56
N ALA A 126 -9.50 -9.53 23.04
CA ALA A 126 -9.13 -10.94 23.01
C ALA A 126 -9.11 -11.52 24.42
N GLU A 127 -8.54 -10.80 25.39
CA GLU A 127 -8.55 -11.19 26.81
C GLU A 127 -9.97 -11.33 27.36
N ALA A 128 -10.85 -10.34 27.08
CA ALA A 128 -12.25 -10.37 27.50
C ALA A 128 -13.04 -11.53 26.88
N TRP A 129 -12.66 -11.98 25.68
CA TRP A 129 -13.21 -13.18 25.05
C TRP A 129 -12.65 -14.49 25.61
N GLY A 130 -11.65 -14.43 26.49
CA GLY A 130 -10.95 -15.60 27.02
C GLY A 130 -9.94 -16.21 26.03
N VAL A 131 -9.54 -15.46 25.00
CA VAL A 131 -8.41 -15.83 24.14
C VAL A 131 -7.12 -15.71 24.95
N ARG A 132 -6.23 -16.68 24.78
CA ARG A 132 -4.92 -16.71 25.47
C ARG A 132 -3.75 -16.69 24.49
N ALA A 133 -3.91 -17.22 23.28
CA ALA A 133 -2.84 -17.24 22.28
C ALA A 133 -2.99 -16.04 21.33
N PHE A 134 -2.07 -15.09 21.45
CA PHE A 134 -2.04 -13.89 20.60
C PHE A 134 -0.83 -13.96 19.68
N HIS A 135 -1.06 -14.01 18.38
CA HIS A 135 -0.01 -14.06 17.36
C HIS A 135 0.05 -12.70 16.66
N HIS A 136 1.19 -12.02 16.74
CA HIS A 136 1.37 -10.68 16.18
C HIS A 136 2.39 -10.70 15.04
N VAL A 137 1.98 -10.21 13.86
CA VAL A 137 2.91 -9.91 12.77
C VAL A 137 3.47 -8.51 13.00
N SER A 138 4.73 -8.46 13.44
CA SER A 138 5.55 -7.27 13.62
C SER A 138 6.43 -7.01 12.38
N THR A 139 7.63 -6.49 12.58
CA THR A 139 8.67 -6.28 11.55
C THR A 139 10.05 -6.49 12.16
N ALA A 140 11.03 -6.97 11.39
CA ALA A 140 12.43 -7.09 11.83
C ALA A 140 13.04 -5.72 12.18
N PHE A 141 12.52 -4.65 11.57
CA PHE A 141 13.02 -3.28 11.72
C PHE A 141 12.56 -2.57 13.01
N VAL A 142 11.89 -3.26 13.95
CA VAL A 142 11.66 -2.72 15.31
C VAL A 142 12.95 -2.54 16.11
N CYS A 143 14.08 -3.04 15.59
CA CYS A 143 15.41 -2.74 16.10
C CYS A 143 15.82 -1.28 15.90
N GLY A 144 15.13 -0.54 15.02
CA GLY A 144 15.42 0.87 14.79
C GLY A 144 16.85 1.10 14.33
N ASP A 145 17.51 2.10 14.91
CA ASP A 145 18.89 2.53 14.59
C ASP A 145 19.98 1.68 15.25
N ARG A 146 19.64 0.51 15.80
CA ARG A 146 20.63 -0.34 16.48
C ARG A 146 21.68 -0.90 15.54
N ASP A 147 22.92 -0.81 16.00
CA ASP A 147 24.08 -1.46 15.39
C ASP A 147 24.26 -2.91 15.86
N GLY A 148 24.88 -3.70 14.99
CA GLY A 148 25.28 -5.08 15.27
C GLY A 148 24.16 -6.12 15.13
N PRO A 149 24.38 -7.36 15.62
CA PRO A 149 23.39 -8.43 15.52
C PRO A 149 22.16 -8.15 16.39
N VAL A 150 20.98 -8.22 15.78
CA VAL A 150 19.68 -8.08 16.44
C VAL A 150 19.15 -9.47 16.80
N LEU A 151 18.94 -9.72 18.10
CA LEU A 151 18.50 -11.03 18.59
C LEU A 151 16.98 -11.17 18.60
N GLU A 152 16.46 -12.38 18.41
CA GLU A 152 15.02 -12.66 18.58
C GLU A 152 14.55 -12.39 20.02
N SER A 153 15.45 -12.46 21.01
CA SER A 153 15.19 -12.11 22.41
C SER A 153 15.21 -10.60 22.69
N ASP A 154 15.61 -9.77 21.72
CA ASP A 154 15.68 -8.33 21.92
C ASP A 154 14.27 -7.71 21.93
N GLY A 155 13.95 -7.04 23.04
CA GLY A 155 12.78 -6.18 23.19
C GLY A 155 13.17 -4.71 23.06
N ASP A 156 12.75 -3.90 24.03
CA ASP A 156 13.19 -2.50 24.14
C ASP A 156 14.63 -2.44 24.70
N ARG A 157 15.52 -1.76 23.97
CA ARG A 157 16.91 -1.53 24.33
C ARG A 157 17.26 -0.03 24.32
N GLY A 158 16.26 0.85 24.27
CA GLY A 158 16.44 2.30 24.17
C GLY A 158 16.83 2.79 22.78
N GLN A 159 16.52 2.02 21.74
CA GLN A 159 16.81 2.37 20.35
C GLN A 159 16.01 3.59 19.85
N GLY A 160 16.60 4.36 18.95
CA GLY A 160 15.86 5.31 18.11
C GLY A 160 15.16 4.59 16.94
N PHE A 161 14.30 5.31 16.22
CA PHE A 161 13.56 4.76 15.08
C PHE A 161 13.70 5.65 13.86
N HIS A 162 13.81 5.04 12.69
CA HIS A 162 14.00 5.78 11.45
C HIS A 162 12.72 6.46 10.96
N ASN A 163 11.56 5.95 11.38
CA ASN A 163 10.26 6.45 10.96
C ASN A 163 9.14 6.04 11.94
N ASP A 164 7.96 6.63 11.75
CA ASP A 164 6.80 6.40 12.62
C ASP A 164 6.27 4.95 12.49
N TYR A 165 6.52 4.28 11.37
CA TYR A 165 6.13 2.88 11.18
C TYR A 165 6.88 1.97 12.14
N GLU A 166 8.22 2.02 12.16
CA GLU A 166 9.05 1.22 13.06
C GLU A 166 8.68 1.45 14.53
N LEU A 167 8.57 2.73 14.93
CA LEU A 167 8.16 3.11 16.28
C LEU A 167 6.78 2.53 16.62
N SER A 168 5.80 2.68 15.73
CA SER A 168 4.43 2.19 15.97
C SER A 168 4.37 0.67 16.15
N LYS A 169 5.20 -0.10 15.41
CA LYS A 169 5.30 -1.56 15.53
C LYS A 169 6.04 -1.98 16.79
N HIS A 170 7.09 -1.26 17.17
CA HIS A 170 7.79 -1.47 18.43
C HIS A 170 6.85 -1.22 19.63
N SER A 171 6.12 -0.10 19.64
CA SER A 171 5.14 0.21 20.68
C SER A 171 4.03 -0.85 20.79
N ALA A 172 3.61 -1.42 19.66
CA ALA A 172 2.64 -2.51 19.62
C ALA A 172 3.18 -3.79 20.28
N GLU A 173 4.43 -4.17 19.98
CA GLU A 173 5.08 -5.30 20.64
C GLU A 173 5.18 -5.11 22.14
N LEU A 174 5.60 -3.92 22.59
CA LEU A 174 5.73 -3.62 24.01
C LEU A 174 4.38 -3.77 24.72
N ALA A 175 3.32 -3.20 24.16
CA ALA A 175 1.97 -3.30 24.72
C ALA A 175 1.45 -4.75 24.81
N LEU A 176 1.80 -5.61 23.84
CA LEU A 176 1.40 -7.01 23.86
C LEU A 176 2.23 -7.87 24.82
N ARG A 177 3.50 -7.51 25.05
CA ARG A 177 4.40 -8.23 25.97
C ARG A 177 4.12 -7.92 27.44
N THR A 178 3.57 -6.75 27.72
CA THR A 178 3.19 -6.35 29.09
C THR A 178 1.84 -6.92 29.53
N SER A 179 1.05 -7.52 28.63
CA SER A 179 -0.18 -8.22 29.00
C SER A 179 0.13 -9.54 29.73
N PRO A 180 -0.30 -9.72 30.98
CA PRO A 180 -0.11 -10.98 31.71
C PRO A 180 -1.09 -12.08 31.27
N ALA A 181 -2.18 -11.73 30.58
CA ALA A 181 -3.24 -12.66 30.20
C ALA A 181 -3.01 -13.31 28.82
N LEU A 182 -2.12 -12.73 28.00
CA LEU A 182 -1.85 -13.20 26.65
C LEU A 182 -0.48 -13.86 26.54
N ARG A 183 -0.47 -15.08 26.03
CA ARG A 183 0.74 -15.74 25.53
C ARG A 183 1.01 -15.23 24.12
N THR A 184 1.81 -14.17 24.03
CA THR A 184 2.12 -13.49 22.78
C THR A 184 3.24 -14.17 21.99
N THR A 185 2.96 -14.55 20.74
CA THR A 185 3.95 -15.01 19.76
C THR A 185 4.17 -13.91 18.74
N VAL A 186 5.43 -13.50 18.51
CA VAL A 186 5.76 -12.39 17.61
C VAL A 186 6.50 -12.90 16.38
N TYR A 187 6.02 -12.51 15.20
CA TYR A 187 6.69 -12.75 13.92
C TYR A 187 7.26 -11.44 13.40
N ARG A 188 8.55 -11.37 13.15
CA ARG A 188 9.26 -10.19 12.65
C ARG A 188 9.79 -10.48 11.25
N PRO A 189 8.94 -10.38 10.20
CA PRO A 189 9.42 -10.45 8.83
C PRO A 189 10.30 -9.25 8.48
N SER A 190 11.30 -9.48 7.63
CA SER A 190 11.99 -8.39 6.92
C SER A 190 11.15 -7.92 5.72
N VAL A 191 11.77 -7.39 4.66
CA VAL A 191 11.03 -6.83 3.52
C VAL A 191 10.33 -7.95 2.75
N ILE A 192 9.01 -8.00 2.87
CA ILE A 192 8.19 -9.00 2.17
C ILE A 192 8.10 -8.64 0.69
N VAL A 193 8.55 -9.57 -0.17
CA VAL A 193 8.45 -9.47 -1.63
C VAL A 193 7.42 -10.46 -2.18
N GLY A 194 7.23 -10.43 -3.50
CA GLY A 194 6.30 -11.28 -4.22
C GLY A 194 6.57 -12.78 -3.99
N ASP A 195 5.58 -13.57 -4.35
CA ASP A 195 5.62 -15.03 -4.26
C ASP A 195 6.82 -15.61 -5.02
N SER A 196 7.57 -16.49 -4.36
CA SER A 196 8.86 -17.00 -4.85
C SER A 196 8.76 -17.75 -6.19
N ARG A 197 7.58 -18.33 -6.47
CA ARG A 197 7.32 -19.19 -7.63
C ARG A 197 6.69 -18.40 -8.78
N THR A 198 5.74 -17.52 -8.47
CA THR A 198 4.91 -16.83 -9.46
C THR A 198 5.29 -15.36 -9.66
N GLY A 199 6.06 -14.78 -8.75
CA GLY A 199 6.34 -13.36 -8.67
C GLY A 199 5.15 -12.51 -8.17
N HIS A 200 4.00 -13.12 -7.87
CA HIS A 200 2.77 -12.38 -7.56
C HIS A 200 2.94 -11.47 -6.34
N THR A 201 2.59 -10.20 -6.52
CA THR A 201 2.44 -9.23 -5.45
C THR A 201 1.14 -8.43 -5.61
N SER A 202 0.57 -7.98 -4.49
CA SER A 202 -0.50 -6.97 -4.47
C SER A 202 -0.05 -5.68 -3.79
N SER A 203 1.25 -5.55 -3.52
CA SER A 203 1.85 -4.42 -2.83
C SER A 203 3.18 -4.06 -3.50
N TYR A 204 3.35 -2.78 -3.82
CA TYR A 204 4.49 -2.26 -4.58
C TYR A 204 5.34 -1.29 -3.74
N HIS A 205 5.55 -1.62 -2.46
CA HIS A 205 6.43 -0.89 -1.54
C HIS A 205 7.89 -1.38 -1.61
N GLY A 206 8.80 -0.71 -0.92
CA GLY A 206 10.21 -1.12 -0.86
C GLY A 206 10.85 -1.16 -2.25
N PRO A 207 11.52 -2.27 -2.65
CA PRO A 207 12.26 -2.32 -3.92
C PRO A 207 11.39 -1.97 -5.13
N TYR A 208 10.11 -2.35 -5.16
CA TYR A 208 9.21 -2.03 -6.27
C TYR A 208 9.03 -0.52 -6.53
N ARG A 209 9.15 0.33 -5.49
CA ARG A 209 9.08 1.79 -5.66
C ARG A 209 10.25 2.33 -6.47
N PHE A 210 11.46 1.88 -6.15
CA PHE A 210 12.68 2.21 -6.89
C PHE A 210 12.54 1.79 -8.35
N LEU A 211 12.13 0.54 -8.58
CA LEU A 211 11.98 -0.02 -9.93
C LEU A 211 10.91 0.71 -10.76
N ASN A 212 9.75 0.98 -10.19
CA ASN A 212 8.67 1.70 -10.88
C ASN A 212 9.06 3.15 -11.21
N LEU A 213 9.78 3.82 -10.31
CA LEU A 213 10.25 5.19 -10.55
C LEU A 213 11.27 5.23 -11.69
N ALA A 214 12.27 4.33 -11.67
CA ALA A 214 13.23 4.19 -12.76
C ALA A 214 12.52 3.87 -14.09
N ASN A 215 11.58 2.92 -14.09
CA ASN A 215 10.82 2.56 -15.27
C ASN A 215 10.02 3.75 -15.85
N ARG A 216 9.41 4.58 -14.98
CA ARG A 216 8.64 5.77 -15.41
C ARG A 216 9.53 6.86 -15.98
N LEU A 217 10.64 7.18 -15.31
CA LEU A 217 11.57 8.20 -15.79
C LEU A 217 12.20 7.80 -17.14
N ALA A 218 12.46 6.49 -17.34
CA ALA A 218 12.94 5.98 -18.61
C ALA A 218 11.90 6.04 -19.75
N GLN A 219 10.59 6.03 -19.47
CA GLN A 219 9.55 6.17 -20.50
C GLN A 219 9.47 7.58 -21.09
N ALA A 220 10.03 8.60 -20.42
CA ALA A 220 10.05 9.97 -20.94
C ALA A 220 11.04 10.16 -22.11
N GLY A 221 11.92 9.17 -22.40
CA GLY A 221 12.84 9.18 -23.53
C GLY A 221 12.34 8.33 -24.70
N ASN A 222 11.90 8.97 -25.80
CA ASN A 222 11.39 8.32 -27.02
C ASN A 222 12.50 7.65 -27.86
N THR A 223 13.00 6.47 -27.46
CA THR A 223 13.86 5.67 -28.35
C THR A 223 13.42 4.20 -28.35
N PRO A 224 13.07 3.61 -29.50
CA PRO A 224 12.83 2.16 -29.59
C PRO A 224 14.10 1.38 -29.28
N GLY A 225 14.03 0.38 -28.39
CA GLY A 225 15.18 -0.45 -27.99
C GLY A 225 15.47 -0.39 -26.49
N ARG A 226 16.74 -0.52 -26.10
CA ARG A 226 17.18 -0.24 -24.72
C ARG A 226 17.00 1.26 -24.44
N ARG A 227 16.43 1.57 -23.27
CA ARG A 227 16.13 2.94 -22.84
C ARG A 227 17.32 3.47 -22.05
N TRP A 228 17.82 4.65 -22.43
CA TRP A 228 18.90 5.30 -21.69
C TRP A 228 18.35 6.12 -20.51
N LEU A 229 18.84 5.84 -19.30
CA LEU A 229 18.51 6.55 -18.06
C LEU A 229 19.81 6.90 -17.33
N PRO A 230 20.38 8.11 -17.52
CA PRO A 230 21.65 8.52 -16.92
C PRO A 230 21.48 8.81 -15.43
N LEU A 231 21.54 7.77 -14.60
CA LEU A 231 21.19 7.80 -13.19
C LEU A 231 22.31 7.16 -12.35
N ARG A 232 23.02 7.97 -11.58
CA ARG A 232 23.94 7.48 -10.55
C ARG A 232 23.20 7.33 -9.24
N LEU A 233 23.24 6.11 -8.70
CA LEU A 233 22.66 5.77 -7.42
C LEU A 233 23.71 5.87 -6.31
N PRO A 234 23.34 6.38 -5.11
CA PRO A 234 24.24 6.56 -3.99
C PRO A 234 24.44 5.24 -3.20
N PHE A 235 24.86 4.20 -3.90
CA PHE A 235 25.18 2.88 -3.34
C PHE A 235 26.51 2.39 -3.92
N GLU A 236 27.28 1.67 -3.12
CA GLU A 236 28.50 0.96 -3.53
C GLU A 236 28.17 -0.39 -4.21
N GLY A 237 26.98 -0.93 -3.94
CA GLY A 237 26.44 -2.17 -4.47
C GLY A 237 26.71 -3.41 -3.62
N SER A 238 27.60 -3.33 -2.63
CA SER A 238 27.82 -4.40 -1.65
C SER A 238 26.81 -4.39 -0.51
N GLU A 239 25.97 -3.35 -0.41
CA GLU A 239 24.96 -3.25 0.62
C GLU A 239 23.93 -4.36 0.46
N PHE A 240 23.53 -4.92 1.59
CA PHE A 240 22.61 -6.04 1.64
C PHE A 240 21.18 -5.58 1.93
N ARG A 241 20.21 -6.26 1.33
CA ARG A 241 18.78 -6.11 1.58
C ARG A 241 18.18 -7.45 1.98
N ASN A 242 17.44 -7.44 3.07
CA ASN A 242 16.81 -8.60 3.64
C ASN A 242 15.40 -8.77 3.03
N LEU A 243 15.33 -9.54 1.94
CA LEU A 243 14.11 -9.77 1.17
C LEU A 243 13.58 -11.19 1.42
N VAL A 244 12.30 -11.31 1.79
CA VAL A 244 11.65 -12.61 2.03
C VAL A 244 10.38 -12.75 1.19
N PRO A 245 10.21 -13.83 0.40
CA PRO A 245 8.97 -14.09 -0.33
C PRO A 245 7.77 -14.29 0.59
N VAL A 246 6.62 -13.73 0.21
CA VAL A 246 5.38 -13.78 1.00
C VAL A 246 4.91 -15.20 1.29
N ASP A 247 5.08 -16.14 0.36
CA ASP A 247 4.67 -17.54 0.47
C ASP A 247 5.50 -18.30 1.51
N TRP A 248 6.77 -17.94 1.68
CA TRP A 248 7.59 -18.48 2.76
C TRP A 248 7.17 -17.90 4.12
N VAL A 249 6.95 -16.58 4.20
CA VAL A 249 6.52 -15.92 5.45
C VAL A 249 5.18 -16.48 5.93
N SER A 250 4.19 -16.63 5.03
CA SER A 250 2.90 -17.22 5.39
C SER A 250 3.00 -18.69 5.76
N GLY A 251 3.83 -19.47 5.05
CA GLY A 251 4.09 -20.88 5.35
C GLY A 251 4.78 -21.07 6.72
N ALA A 252 5.67 -20.16 7.10
CA ALA A 252 6.34 -20.16 8.40
C ALA A 252 5.35 -19.87 9.53
N ILE A 253 4.57 -18.80 9.41
CA ILE A 253 3.56 -18.41 10.41
C ILE A 253 2.53 -19.53 10.59
N THR A 254 2.07 -20.14 9.49
CA THR A 254 1.11 -21.26 9.47
C THR A 254 1.63 -22.48 10.24
N ARG A 255 2.91 -22.85 10.05
CA ARG A 255 3.54 -23.95 10.81
C ARG A 255 3.65 -23.64 12.29
N ILE A 256 4.04 -22.42 12.66
CA ILE A 256 4.25 -22.03 14.06
C ILE A 256 2.92 -21.96 14.82
N ILE A 257 1.89 -21.32 14.25
CA ILE A 257 0.58 -21.19 14.91
C ILE A 257 -0.10 -22.55 15.12
N GLY A 258 0.15 -23.53 14.24
CA GLY A 258 -0.32 -24.90 14.37
C GLY A 258 0.33 -25.72 15.50
N ARG A 259 1.45 -25.25 16.09
CA ARG A 259 2.24 -25.99 17.08
C ARG A 259 2.31 -25.23 18.42
N PRO A 260 1.43 -25.52 19.40
CA PRO A 260 1.37 -24.80 20.68
C PRO A 260 2.68 -24.73 21.48
N ALA A 261 3.57 -25.73 21.32
CA ALA A 261 4.89 -25.72 21.94
C ALA A 261 5.79 -24.56 21.47
N LEU A 262 5.52 -24.01 20.29
CA LEU A 262 6.26 -22.91 19.68
C LEU A 262 5.70 -21.52 20.05
N HIS A 263 4.58 -21.45 20.78
CA HIS A 263 3.95 -20.18 21.12
C HIS A 263 4.70 -19.46 22.24
N GLY A 264 4.54 -18.14 22.34
CA GLY A 264 5.17 -17.31 23.38
C GLY A 264 6.61 -16.88 23.06
N ARG A 265 7.06 -17.09 21.82
CA ARG A 265 8.42 -16.76 21.36
C ARG A 265 8.38 -15.68 20.28
N THR A 266 9.56 -15.16 19.95
CA THR A 266 9.76 -14.23 18.84
C THR A 266 10.57 -14.90 17.73
N TYR A 267 10.15 -14.67 16.50
CA TYR A 267 10.70 -15.29 15.30
C TYR A 267 11.10 -14.22 14.30
N HIS A 268 12.39 -14.14 13.98
CA HIS A 268 12.89 -13.34 12.86
C HIS A 268 12.67 -14.11 11.56
N LEU A 269 11.70 -13.66 10.78
CA LEU A 269 11.39 -14.23 9.47
C LEU A 269 12.19 -13.49 8.40
N THR A 270 13.50 -13.71 8.39
CA THR A 270 14.47 -12.99 7.56
C THR A 270 15.21 -13.95 6.64
N ALA A 271 15.85 -13.41 5.60
CA ALA A 271 16.59 -14.19 4.61
C ALA A 271 17.90 -14.74 5.21
N ALA A 272 18.21 -16.00 4.95
CA ALA A 272 19.49 -16.61 5.34
C ALA A 272 20.69 -15.97 4.65
N ARG A 273 20.49 -15.52 3.40
CA ARG A 273 21.49 -14.81 2.60
C ARG A 273 20.83 -13.59 1.97
N PRO A 274 21.04 -12.40 2.54
CA PRO A 274 20.53 -11.15 1.98
C PRO A 274 20.98 -10.92 0.53
N THR A 275 20.15 -10.21 -0.23
CA THR A 275 20.40 -9.87 -1.65
C THR A 275 21.21 -8.58 -1.72
N THR A 276 22.18 -8.47 -2.61
CA THR A 276 22.95 -7.23 -2.78
C THR A 276 22.17 -6.19 -3.57
N VAL A 277 22.41 -4.90 -3.30
CA VAL A 277 21.88 -3.79 -4.12
C VAL A 277 22.32 -3.94 -5.58
N ARG A 278 23.56 -4.43 -5.81
CA ARG A 278 24.05 -4.73 -7.15
C ARG A 278 23.22 -5.77 -7.89
N ASP A 279 22.91 -6.90 -7.26
CA ASP A 279 22.06 -7.93 -7.86
C ASP A 279 20.66 -7.39 -8.21
N ILE A 280 20.06 -6.61 -7.30
CA ILE A 280 18.75 -5.98 -7.54
C ILE A 280 18.83 -5.04 -8.73
N LYS A 281 19.84 -4.16 -8.76
CA LYS A 281 20.04 -3.19 -9.85
C LYS A 281 20.28 -3.91 -11.18
N ASP A 282 21.19 -4.88 -11.22
CA ASP A 282 21.58 -5.56 -12.46
C ASP A 282 20.40 -6.34 -13.07
N VAL A 283 19.61 -7.03 -12.25
CA VAL A 283 18.38 -7.68 -12.73
C VAL A 283 17.35 -6.67 -13.19
N ALA A 284 17.18 -5.57 -12.44
CA ALA A 284 16.21 -4.54 -12.79
C ALA A 284 16.50 -3.91 -14.15
N VAL A 285 17.76 -3.53 -14.42
CA VAL A 285 18.13 -2.89 -15.69
C VAL A 285 18.00 -3.87 -16.86
N GLU A 286 18.31 -5.16 -16.66
CA GLU A 286 18.07 -6.19 -17.68
C GLU A 286 16.58 -6.34 -18.01
N GLU A 287 15.75 -6.55 -16.99
CA GLU A 287 14.32 -6.84 -17.17
C GLU A 287 13.51 -5.61 -17.61
N LEU A 288 13.97 -4.41 -17.27
CA LEU A 288 13.37 -3.16 -17.73
C LEU A 288 14.00 -2.66 -19.04
N GLY A 289 15.06 -3.30 -19.56
CA GLY A 289 15.78 -2.83 -20.75
C GLY A 289 16.31 -1.40 -20.57
N LEU A 290 16.95 -1.13 -19.43
CA LEU A 290 17.55 0.17 -19.10
C LEU A 290 19.07 0.13 -19.24
N ASP A 291 19.64 1.22 -19.75
CA ASP A 291 21.08 1.51 -19.74
C ASP A 291 21.34 2.81 -18.97
N GLY A 292 22.60 3.05 -18.55
CA GLY A 292 23.01 4.30 -17.92
C GLY A 292 22.76 4.41 -16.41
N VAL A 293 22.29 3.32 -15.78
CA VAL A 293 22.11 3.25 -14.32
C VAL A 293 23.38 2.72 -13.67
N GLU A 294 24.02 3.56 -12.86
CA GLU A 294 25.32 3.29 -12.24
C GLU A 294 25.22 3.29 -10.71
N LEU A 295 26.02 2.44 -10.05
CA LEU A 295 26.22 2.48 -8.61
C LEU A 295 27.50 3.29 -8.36
N ALA A 296 27.34 4.50 -7.83
CA ALA A 296 28.43 5.48 -7.76
C ALA A 296 28.94 5.71 -6.33
N GLY A 297 28.35 5.06 -5.32
CA GLY A 297 28.63 5.32 -3.91
C GLY A 297 28.15 6.70 -3.48
N ARG A 298 28.90 7.75 -3.85
CA ARG A 298 28.58 9.15 -3.53
C ARG A 298 28.22 9.95 -4.79
N VAL A 299 27.15 10.73 -4.70
CA VAL A 299 26.68 11.63 -5.76
C VAL A 299 26.70 13.10 -5.27
N PRO A 300 27.87 13.77 -5.23
CA PRO A 300 28.00 15.09 -4.59
C PRO A 300 27.32 16.24 -5.35
N ARG A 301 27.04 16.05 -6.64
CA ARG A 301 26.35 17.02 -7.51
C ARG A 301 25.32 16.26 -8.35
N PRO A 302 24.14 15.94 -7.78
CA PRO A 302 23.11 15.21 -8.51
C PRO A 302 22.56 16.08 -9.64
N SER A 303 22.27 15.49 -10.80
CA SER A 303 21.54 16.12 -11.90
C SER A 303 20.08 16.39 -11.52
N ALA A 304 19.32 17.11 -12.36
CA ALA A 304 17.89 17.32 -12.12
C ALA A 304 17.11 15.99 -12.09
N LEU A 305 17.49 15.04 -12.96
CA LEU A 305 16.93 13.70 -13.00
C LEU A 305 17.26 12.92 -11.71
N GLU A 306 18.52 12.96 -11.28
CA GLU A 306 18.97 12.27 -10.06
C GLU A 306 18.27 12.85 -8.82
N ARG A 307 18.13 14.18 -8.73
CA ARG A 307 17.34 14.82 -7.66
C ARG A 307 15.89 14.36 -7.68
N ALA A 308 15.21 14.41 -8.83
CA ALA A 308 13.83 13.95 -8.95
C ALA A 308 13.66 12.47 -8.55
N PHE A 309 14.63 11.62 -8.87
CA PHE A 309 14.64 10.22 -8.46
C PHE A 309 14.82 10.07 -6.94
N LEU A 310 15.81 10.74 -6.36
CA LEU A 310 16.13 10.68 -4.93
C LEU A 310 15.02 11.28 -4.06
N ASP A 311 14.48 12.45 -4.45
CA ASP A 311 13.37 13.11 -3.75
C ASP A 311 12.11 12.23 -3.77
N GLY A 312 11.87 11.52 -4.88
CA GLY A 312 10.79 10.55 -5.00
C GLY A 312 10.91 9.33 -4.07
N LEU A 313 12.07 9.16 -3.42
CA LEU A 313 12.43 8.04 -2.55
C LEU A 313 12.93 8.51 -1.17
N GLN A 314 12.74 9.78 -0.81
CA GLN A 314 13.21 10.36 0.45
C GLN A 314 12.82 9.55 1.69
N GLU A 315 11.64 8.91 1.67
CA GLU A 315 11.13 8.08 2.76
C GLU A 315 12.00 6.83 3.03
N TYR A 316 12.84 6.43 2.07
CA TYR A 316 13.77 5.29 2.19
C TYR A 316 15.21 5.70 2.51
N TRP A 317 15.52 7.00 2.67
CA TRP A 317 16.89 7.45 2.96
C TRP A 317 17.51 6.75 4.18
N PRO A 318 16.80 6.54 5.29
CA PRO A 318 17.37 5.81 6.43
C PRO A 318 17.86 4.40 6.09
N TYR A 319 17.36 3.81 5.00
CA TYR A 319 17.70 2.47 4.52
C TYR A 319 18.69 2.48 3.34
N LEU A 320 19.50 3.53 3.18
CA LEU A 320 20.55 3.52 2.15
C LEU A 320 21.70 2.56 2.50
N GLY A 321 22.01 2.39 3.78
CA GLY A 321 23.03 1.46 4.27
C GLY A 321 22.67 -0.03 4.08
N SER A 322 23.47 -0.93 4.66
CA SER A 322 23.10 -2.35 4.73
C SER A 322 22.06 -2.58 5.81
N ASP A 323 21.12 -3.50 5.57
CA ASP A 323 20.19 -3.93 6.61
C ASP A 323 20.95 -4.59 7.79
N PRO A 324 20.43 -4.52 9.03
CA PRO A 324 21.02 -5.19 10.18
C PRO A 324 21.13 -6.70 10.00
N SER A 325 22.04 -7.31 10.76
CA SER A 325 22.12 -8.77 10.88
C SER A 325 21.09 -9.26 11.89
N PHE A 326 20.29 -10.27 11.53
CA PHE A 326 19.23 -10.80 12.38
C PHE A 326 19.55 -12.23 12.81
N ASP A 327 19.61 -12.47 14.12
CA ASP A 327 19.60 -13.82 14.69
C ASP A 327 18.29 -14.52 14.36
N CYS A 328 18.36 -15.81 14.00
CA CYS A 328 17.18 -16.59 13.59
C CYS A 328 17.09 -17.94 14.34
N ARG A 329 17.73 -18.07 15.50
CA ARG A 329 17.82 -19.35 16.23
C ARG A 329 16.46 -19.99 16.52
N ASN A 330 15.48 -19.25 17.01
CA ASN A 330 14.12 -19.75 17.23
C ASN A 330 13.47 -20.17 15.93
N THR A 331 13.61 -19.36 14.88
CA THR A 331 13.02 -19.63 13.56
C THR A 331 13.58 -20.91 12.95
N LEU A 332 14.91 -21.07 12.95
CA LEU A 332 15.59 -22.27 12.43
C LEU A 332 15.22 -23.52 13.25
N ALA A 333 15.15 -23.41 14.58
CA ALA A 333 14.75 -24.52 15.44
C ALA A 333 13.27 -24.91 15.25
N ALA A 334 12.39 -23.95 15.00
CA ALA A 334 10.97 -24.17 14.79
C ALA A 334 10.63 -24.77 13.41
N LEU A 335 11.46 -24.47 12.40
CA LEU A 335 11.18 -24.73 10.98
C LEU A 335 12.36 -25.42 10.26
N PRO A 336 12.85 -26.57 10.76
CA PRO A 336 13.96 -27.27 10.11
C PRO A 336 13.62 -27.74 8.69
N ASP A 337 12.32 -27.94 8.39
CA ASP A 337 11.78 -28.37 7.10
C ASP A 337 11.48 -27.20 6.13
N LEU A 338 11.59 -25.95 6.58
CA LEU A 338 11.27 -24.76 5.79
C LEU A 338 12.42 -23.75 5.90
N PRO A 339 13.58 -24.03 5.27
CA PRO A 339 14.75 -23.18 5.37
C PRO A 339 14.45 -21.77 4.86
N ALA A 340 15.14 -20.79 5.43
CA ALA A 340 14.97 -19.40 5.04
C ALA A 340 15.29 -19.21 3.55
N PRO A 341 14.46 -18.44 2.81
CA PRO A 341 14.51 -18.37 1.37
C PRO A 341 15.70 -17.53 0.93
N ARG A 342 16.21 -17.84 -0.26
CA ARG A 342 17.17 -17.00 -0.98
C ARG A 342 16.45 -16.31 -2.12
N VAL A 343 16.40 -14.98 -2.09
CA VAL A 343 15.97 -14.19 -3.26
C VAL A 343 17.19 -14.01 -4.17
N ASP A 344 17.39 -15.00 -5.03
CA ASP A 344 18.47 -15.01 -6.02
C ASP A 344 18.09 -14.24 -7.30
N ARG A 345 18.99 -14.25 -8.28
CA ARG A 345 18.81 -13.56 -9.56
C ARG A 345 17.54 -14.00 -10.29
N GLU A 346 17.22 -15.30 -10.27
CA GLU A 346 16.06 -15.83 -10.99
C GLU A 346 14.76 -15.43 -10.29
N ALA A 347 14.73 -15.49 -8.95
CA ALA A 347 13.64 -14.98 -8.16
C ALA A 347 13.43 -13.48 -8.41
N LEU A 348 14.48 -12.67 -8.38
CA LEU A 348 14.39 -11.23 -8.72
C LEU A 348 13.78 -11.03 -10.11
N ARG A 349 14.22 -11.77 -11.13
CA ARG A 349 13.65 -11.67 -12.50
C ARG A 349 12.16 -11.95 -12.50
N ARG A 350 11.71 -13.01 -11.80
CA ARG A 350 10.27 -13.31 -11.65
C ARG A 350 9.51 -12.14 -11.01
N LEU A 351 10.04 -11.54 -9.96
CA LEU A 351 9.41 -10.41 -9.25
C LEU A 351 9.29 -9.18 -10.16
N VAL A 352 10.36 -8.81 -10.88
CA VAL A 352 10.35 -7.65 -11.78
C VAL A 352 9.40 -7.88 -12.96
N ARG A 353 9.46 -9.05 -13.61
CA ARG A 353 8.55 -9.40 -14.72
C ARG A 353 7.09 -9.36 -14.29
N PHE A 354 6.78 -9.90 -13.12
CA PHE A 354 5.41 -9.83 -12.60
C PHE A 354 4.98 -8.38 -12.41
N ALA A 355 5.79 -7.55 -11.77
CA ALA A 355 5.46 -6.15 -11.50
C ALA A 355 5.25 -5.33 -12.77
N VAL A 356 6.07 -5.57 -13.80
CA VAL A 356 5.91 -4.94 -15.13
C VAL A 356 4.62 -5.42 -15.79
N ARG A 357 4.35 -6.73 -15.80
CA ARG A 357 3.14 -7.31 -16.41
C ARG A 357 1.84 -6.84 -15.74
N ASP A 358 1.84 -6.69 -14.41
CA ASP A 358 0.70 -6.17 -13.64
C ASP A 358 0.57 -4.64 -13.70
N ASP A 359 1.42 -3.97 -14.49
CA ASP A 359 1.58 -2.52 -14.57
C ASP A 359 1.61 -1.88 -13.17
N TRP A 360 2.41 -2.46 -12.27
CA TRP A 360 2.62 -1.97 -10.92
C TRP A 360 1.30 -1.76 -10.14
N GLY A 361 0.30 -2.60 -10.44
CA GLY A 361 -1.04 -2.56 -9.84
C GLY A 361 -1.99 -1.51 -10.41
N ARG A 362 -1.60 -0.75 -11.44
CA ARG A 362 -2.48 0.24 -12.08
C ARG A 362 -3.72 -0.38 -12.73
N GLY A 363 -3.59 -1.57 -13.30
CA GLY A 363 -4.73 -2.30 -13.90
C GLY A 363 -5.84 -2.61 -12.90
N ARG A 364 -5.49 -2.96 -11.65
CA ARG A 364 -6.45 -3.20 -10.55
C ARG A 364 -7.10 -1.92 -10.02
N ARG A 365 -6.38 -0.79 -10.06
CA ARG A 365 -6.96 0.54 -9.79
C ARG A 365 -8.02 0.92 -10.83
N ARG A 366 -7.86 0.49 -12.09
CA ARG A 366 -8.84 0.73 -13.17
C ARG A 366 -10.13 -0.07 -13.00
N THR A 367 -10.06 -1.29 -12.47
CA THR A 367 -11.28 -2.10 -12.20
C THR A 367 -12.02 -1.68 -10.93
N SER A 368 -11.32 -1.16 -9.92
CA SER A 368 -11.96 -0.58 -8.71
C SER A 368 -12.56 0.82 -8.92
N LEU A 369 -12.44 1.39 -10.11
CA LEU A 369 -12.95 2.72 -10.47
C LEU A 369 -14.41 2.73 -10.93
N ARG A 370 -15.12 1.60 -10.91
CA ARG A 370 -16.55 1.51 -11.24
C ARG A 370 -17.47 2.08 -10.14
N GLY A 371 -17.19 3.30 -9.69
CA GLY A 371 -18.17 4.18 -9.07
C GLY A 371 -18.39 5.34 -10.02
N SER A 372 -19.59 5.49 -10.57
CA SER A 372 -19.91 6.57 -11.50
C SER A 372 -19.79 7.91 -10.79
N LEU A 373 -18.77 8.69 -11.13
CA LEU A 373 -18.72 10.11 -10.78
C LEU A 373 -19.78 10.83 -11.64
N ASP A 374 -20.68 11.56 -10.99
CA ASP A 374 -21.60 12.44 -11.70
C ASP A 374 -20.85 13.70 -12.16
N CYS A 375 -20.53 13.77 -13.45
CA CYS A 375 -19.82 14.92 -14.02
C CYS A 375 -20.67 16.20 -13.94
N GLY A 376 -22.00 16.08 -13.97
CA GLY A 376 -22.93 17.20 -13.83
C GLY A 376 -22.87 17.78 -12.43
N ASP A 377 -23.03 16.96 -11.39
CA ASP A 377 -22.98 17.44 -10.00
C ASP A 377 -21.64 18.11 -9.67
N TYR A 378 -20.52 17.57 -10.20
CA TYR A 378 -19.24 18.25 -10.05
C TYR A 378 -19.22 19.63 -10.71
N ILE A 379 -19.55 19.73 -12.00
CA ILE A 379 -19.35 20.97 -12.78
C ILE A 379 -20.39 22.03 -12.44
N GLU A 380 -21.64 21.62 -12.23
CA GLU A 380 -22.78 22.52 -12.06
C GLU A 380 -22.95 22.97 -10.61
N ARG A 381 -22.53 22.16 -9.63
CA ARG A 381 -22.77 22.44 -8.20
C ARG A 381 -21.48 22.56 -7.40
N TYR A 382 -20.67 21.50 -7.36
CA TYR A 382 -19.50 21.48 -6.48
C TYR A 382 -18.41 22.46 -6.92
N PHE A 383 -18.12 22.55 -8.21
CA PHE A 383 -17.05 23.37 -8.76
C PHE A 383 -17.29 24.87 -8.49
N PRO A 384 -18.47 25.45 -8.77
CA PRO A 384 -18.80 26.81 -8.35
C PRO A 384 -18.62 27.06 -6.84
N ASP A 385 -19.16 26.17 -6.01
CA ASP A 385 -19.07 26.28 -4.54
C ASP A 385 -17.63 26.21 -4.03
N ALA A 386 -16.83 25.31 -4.59
CA ALA A 386 -15.44 25.12 -4.20
C ALA A 386 -14.56 26.30 -4.65
N VAL A 387 -14.80 26.88 -5.83
CA VAL A 387 -14.10 28.10 -6.27
C VAL A 387 -14.40 29.26 -5.33
N ALA A 388 -15.65 29.44 -4.89
CA ALA A 388 -16.03 30.51 -3.96
C ALA A 388 -15.35 30.39 -2.58
N ARG A 389 -14.99 29.18 -2.16
CA ARG A 389 -14.28 28.91 -0.89
C ARG A 389 -12.75 28.90 -1.02
N SER A 390 -12.22 29.01 -2.24
CA SER A 390 -10.79 28.86 -2.50
C SER A 390 -10.03 30.19 -2.38
N PRO A 391 -8.81 30.20 -1.82
CA PRO A 391 -7.90 31.35 -1.87
C PRO A 391 -7.54 31.77 -3.31
N LEU A 392 -7.75 30.89 -4.30
CA LEU A 392 -7.58 31.15 -5.73
C LEU A 392 -8.53 32.24 -6.27
N ALA A 393 -9.60 32.57 -5.54
CA ALA A 393 -10.47 33.71 -5.84
C ALA A 393 -9.73 35.06 -5.93
N ARG A 394 -8.51 35.15 -5.38
CA ARG A 394 -7.65 36.34 -5.41
C ARG A 394 -6.87 36.52 -6.70
N PHE A 395 -6.71 35.48 -7.52
CA PHE A 395 -6.11 35.60 -8.84
C PHE A 395 -7.24 35.98 -9.80
N ALA A 396 -7.28 37.25 -10.23
CA ALA A 396 -8.25 37.81 -11.16
C ALA A 396 -8.13 37.16 -12.56
N VAL A 397 -8.53 35.90 -12.66
CA VAL A 397 -8.60 35.18 -13.93
C VAL A 397 -9.99 35.37 -14.49
N GLU A 398 -10.09 36.21 -15.51
CA GLU A 398 -11.25 36.21 -16.40
C GLU A 398 -11.00 35.16 -17.50
N ALA A 399 -11.78 34.08 -17.49
CA ALA A 399 -11.65 33.02 -18.49
C ALA A 399 -12.97 32.28 -18.71
N ALA A 400 -13.22 31.93 -19.96
CA ALA A 400 -14.25 30.99 -20.36
C ALA A 400 -13.64 29.59 -20.54
N LEU A 401 -13.95 28.66 -19.64
CA LEU A 401 -13.43 27.28 -19.64
C LEU A 401 -14.47 26.32 -20.21
N GLY A 402 -14.11 25.64 -21.30
CA GLY A 402 -14.88 24.53 -21.85
C GLY A 402 -14.46 23.19 -21.24
N PHE A 403 -15.42 22.34 -20.92
CA PHE A 403 -15.20 20.93 -20.56
C PHE A 403 -15.98 20.04 -21.54
N ASP A 404 -15.28 19.26 -22.36
CA ASP A 404 -15.86 18.23 -23.24
C ASP A 404 -15.50 16.85 -22.69
N ILE A 405 -16.42 16.26 -21.92
CA ILE A 405 -16.20 15.00 -21.21
C ILE A 405 -16.92 13.87 -21.94
N ARG A 406 -16.14 12.94 -22.50
CA ARG A 406 -16.62 11.83 -23.32
C ARG A 406 -16.87 10.58 -22.47
N GLY A 407 -18.01 9.92 -22.67
CA GLY A 407 -18.39 8.67 -21.99
C GLY A 407 -19.75 8.73 -21.30
N ALA A 408 -20.19 7.61 -20.71
CA ALA A 408 -21.45 7.54 -19.97
C ALA A 408 -21.41 8.46 -18.74
N GLY A 409 -22.38 9.38 -18.62
CA GLY A 409 -22.40 10.42 -17.58
C GLY A 409 -21.60 11.70 -17.92
N GLY A 410 -20.92 11.72 -19.07
CA GLY A 410 -20.22 12.90 -19.59
C GLY A 410 -21.15 13.92 -20.27
N GLY A 411 -20.56 15.00 -20.80
CA GLY A 411 -21.28 16.11 -21.40
C GLY A 411 -20.35 17.26 -21.79
N ARG A 412 -20.95 18.35 -22.29
CA ARG A 412 -20.24 19.60 -22.60
C ARG A 412 -20.70 20.71 -21.68
N TRP A 413 -19.76 21.43 -21.09
CA TRP A 413 -20.05 22.58 -20.23
C TRP A 413 -19.14 23.76 -20.57
N LEU A 414 -19.68 24.96 -20.41
CA LEU A 414 -18.95 26.21 -20.45
C LEU A 414 -19.06 26.91 -19.09
N CYS A 415 -17.92 27.12 -18.44
CA CYS A 415 -17.83 27.82 -17.16
C CYS A 415 -17.16 29.19 -17.38
N ARG A 416 -17.88 30.28 -17.09
CA ARG A 416 -17.30 31.62 -17.08
C ARG A 416 -16.84 31.98 -15.67
N ILE A 417 -15.56 32.28 -15.54
CA ILE A 417 -14.93 32.65 -14.28
C ILE A 417 -14.56 34.13 -14.35
N GLY A 418 -14.88 34.87 -13.28
CA GLY A 418 -14.52 36.28 -13.15
C GLY A 418 -14.74 36.78 -11.73
N GLY A 419 -13.91 37.72 -11.28
CA GLY A 419 -13.99 38.27 -9.92
C GLY A 419 -13.85 37.22 -8.81
N GLY A 420 -13.09 36.15 -9.05
CA GLY A 420 -12.82 35.10 -8.07
C GLY A 420 -13.95 34.09 -7.85
N ARG A 421 -14.96 34.06 -8.71
CA ARG A 421 -16.09 33.12 -8.65
C ARG A 421 -16.47 32.60 -10.03
N VAL A 422 -17.22 31.51 -10.07
CA VAL A 422 -17.89 31.07 -11.30
C VAL A 422 -19.14 31.94 -11.49
N LEU A 423 -19.16 32.73 -12.56
CA LEU A 423 -20.25 33.65 -12.89
C LEU A 423 -21.41 32.92 -13.57
N GLN A 424 -21.09 31.91 -14.38
CA GLN A 424 -22.06 31.17 -15.17
C GLN A 424 -21.54 29.77 -15.50
N VAL A 425 -22.41 28.77 -15.42
CA VAL A 425 -22.19 27.42 -15.95
C VAL A 425 -23.31 27.13 -16.95
N THR A 426 -22.95 26.80 -18.20
CA THR A 426 -23.91 26.48 -19.26
C THR A 426 -23.63 25.09 -19.81
N ARG A 427 -24.60 24.18 -19.72
CA ARG A 427 -24.52 22.83 -20.31
C ARG A 427 -24.92 22.87 -21.79
N GLY A 428 -24.19 22.16 -22.63
CA GLY A 428 -24.49 22.01 -24.07
C GLY A 428 -24.23 23.25 -24.93
N SER A 429 -23.44 24.21 -24.44
CA SER A 429 -23.13 25.44 -25.19
C SER A 429 -22.19 25.17 -26.37
N ASN A 430 -22.46 25.81 -27.51
CA ASN A 430 -21.55 25.90 -28.68
C ASN A 430 -20.78 27.24 -28.72
N GLU A 431 -20.85 28.04 -27.64
CA GLU A 431 -20.12 29.30 -27.55
C GLU A 431 -18.60 29.06 -27.45
N ARG A 432 -17.79 29.97 -28.00
CA ARG A 432 -16.32 29.87 -27.96
C ARG A 432 -15.81 30.02 -26.53
N SER A 433 -15.04 29.03 -26.07
CA SER A 433 -14.22 29.08 -24.86
C SER A 433 -12.82 29.61 -25.17
N ASP A 434 -12.15 30.18 -24.16
CA ASP A 434 -10.73 30.57 -24.26
C ASP A 434 -9.81 29.34 -24.28
N VAL A 435 -10.23 28.32 -23.53
CA VAL A 435 -9.56 27.03 -23.36
C VAL A 435 -10.65 25.97 -23.21
N GLU A 436 -10.58 24.91 -24.01
CA GLU A 436 -11.44 23.74 -23.87
C GLU A 436 -10.62 22.51 -23.51
N TYR A 437 -11.00 21.84 -22.42
CA TYR A 437 -10.41 20.58 -21.99
C TYR A 437 -11.29 19.43 -22.48
N GLN A 438 -10.73 18.59 -23.36
CA GLN A 438 -11.40 17.40 -23.87
C GLN A 438 -10.80 16.15 -23.22
N MET A 439 -11.62 15.31 -22.60
CA MET A 439 -11.14 14.11 -21.89
C MET A 439 -12.23 13.05 -21.72
N GLY A 440 -11.85 11.82 -21.33
CA GLY A 440 -12.82 10.79 -20.94
C GLY A 440 -13.32 10.95 -19.51
N VAL A 441 -14.51 10.41 -19.19
CA VAL A 441 -15.09 10.39 -17.83
C VAL A 441 -14.11 9.84 -16.79
N ASP A 442 -13.37 8.78 -17.10
CA ASP A 442 -12.39 8.19 -16.17
C ASP A 442 -11.23 9.16 -15.86
N THR A 443 -10.73 9.85 -16.89
CA THR A 443 -9.68 10.86 -16.76
C THR A 443 -10.18 12.03 -15.93
N PHE A 444 -11.39 12.51 -16.24
CA PHE A 444 -12.04 13.58 -15.48
C PHE A 444 -12.18 13.20 -14.01
N ALA A 445 -12.70 12.01 -13.72
CA ALA A 445 -12.86 11.51 -12.36
C ALA A 445 -11.53 11.34 -11.63
N ALA A 446 -10.46 10.91 -12.31
CA ALA A 446 -9.12 10.82 -11.72
C ALA A 446 -8.54 12.20 -11.38
N VAL A 447 -8.76 13.18 -12.25
CA VAL A 447 -8.30 14.55 -12.06
C VAL A 447 -9.04 15.22 -10.91
N VAL A 448 -10.37 15.30 -10.93
CA VAL A 448 -11.13 16.07 -9.93
C VAL A 448 -11.12 15.48 -8.52
N SER A 449 -10.71 14.21 -8.38
CA SER A 449 -10.50 13.53 -7.10
C SER A 449 -9.06 13.61 -6.58
N GLY A 450 -8.17 14.33 -7.27
CA GLY A 450 -6.77 14.48 -6.88
C GLY A 450 -5.90 13.24 -7.08
N ARG A 451 -6.38 12.23 -7.81
CA ARG A 451 -5.65 10.97 -8.08
C ARG A 451 -4.66 11.10 -9.23
N GLU A 452 -4.86 12.07 -10.10
CA GLU A 452 -3.96 12.45 -11.19
C GLU A 452 -3.93 13.97 -11.32
N SER A 453 -2.77 14.56 -11.64
CA SER A 453 -2.71 16.00 -11.93
C SER A 453 -3.16 16.29 -13.37
N PRO A 454 -3.84 17.42 -13.63
CA PRO A 454 -4.23 17.81 -14.98
C PRO A 454 -3.07 17.82 -15.98
N GLN A 455 -1.87 18.25 -15.55
CA GLN A 455 -0.68 18.26 -16.42
C GLN A 455 -0.20 16.85 -16.76
N ALA A 456 -0.21 15.92 -15.79
CA ALA A 456 0.18 14.54 -16.04
C ALA A 456 -0.79 13.86 -17.03
N ALA A 457 -2.09 14.16 -16.93
CA ALA A 457 -3.09 13.68 -17.86
C ALA A 457 -2.94 14.30 -19.27
N PHE A 458 -2.59 15.59 -19.36
CA PHE A 458 -2.28 16.27 -20.63
C PHE A 458 -1.03 15.69 -21.31
N PHE A 459 0.11 15.61 -20.62
CA PHE A 459 1.34 15.02 -21.18
C PHE A 459 1.18 13.52 -21.49
N GLY A 460 0.27 12.84 -20.78
CA GLY A 460 -0.14 11.47 -21.06
C GLY A 460 -1.13 11.30 -22.20
N ARG A 461 -1.44 12.37 -22.97
CA ARG A 461 -2.42 12.41 -24.08
C ARG A 461 -3.82 11.92 -23.69
N ARG A 462 -4.21 12.09 -22.43
CA ARG A 462 -5.55 11.77 -21.90
C ARG A 462 -6.45 13.00 -21.79
N ILE A 463 -5.85 14.19 -21.79
CA ILE A 463 -6.53 15.48 -21.92
C ILE A 463 -5.99 16.14 -23.18
N GLU A 464 -6.88 16.57 -24.05
CA GLU A 464 -6.57 17.46 -25.17
C GLU A 464 -7.02 18.88 -24.82
N ILE A 465 -6.21 19.88 -25.15
CA ILE A 465 -6.53 21.28 -24.93
C ILE A 465 -6.75 21.94 -26.30
N ALA A 466 -7.95 22.44 -26.54
CA ALA A 466 -8.25 23.30 -27.69
C ALA A 466 -8.29 24.77 -27.24
N GLY A 467 -7.94 25.70 -28.15
CA GLY A 467 -7.79 27.13 -27.83
C GLY A 467 -6.38 27.50 -27.41
N SER A 468 -6.22 28.40 -26.43
CA SER A 468 -4.90 28.88 -26.01
C SER A 468 -4.18 27.84 -25.13
N ILE A 469 -3.24 27.10 -25.72
CA ILE A 469 -2.44 26.08 -25.02
C ILE A 469 -1.67 26.67 -23.82
N GLU A 470 -1.09 27.86 -23.97
CA GLU A 470 -0.34 28.53 -22.90
C GLU A 470 -1.25 28.86 -21.70
N LYS A 471 -2.44 29.42 -21.96
CA LYS A 471 -3.43 29.69 -20.91
C LYS A 471 -3.91 28.37 -20.29
N GLY A 472 -4.15 27.33 -21.10
CA GLY A 472 -4.56 26.01 -20.63
C GLY A 472 -3.55 25.35 -19.70
N LEU A 473 -2.25 25.43 -19.98
CA LEU A 473 -1.21 24.88 -19.11
C LEU A 473 -1.03 25.66 -17.80
N LYS A 474 -1.15 26.99 -17.84
CA LYS A 474 -1.16 27.84 -16.64
C LYS A 474 -2.35 27.51 -15.75
N LEU A 475 -3.54 27.41 -16.34
CA LEU A 475 -4.77 27.04 -15.65
C LEU A 475 -4.73 25.61 -15.10
N ALA A 476 -4.18 24.65 -15.84
CA ALA A 476 -3.98 23.28 -15.37
C ALA A 476 -3.11 23.23 -14.09
N THR A 477 -2.16 24.15 -13.94
CA THR A 477 -1.32 24.28 -12.74
C THR A 477 -2.08 24.83 -11.56
N LEU A 478 -2.90 25.86 -11.77
CA LEU A 478 -3.79 26.41 -10.74
C LEU A 478 -4.86 25.39 -10.34
N PHE A 479 -5.43 24.68 -11.31
CA PHE A 479 -6.44 23.64 -11.10
C PHE A 479 -5.87 22.44 -10.35
N GLY A 480 -4.61 22.07 -10.62
CA GLY A 480 -3.92 21.02 -9.88
C GLY A 480 -3.72 21.36 -8.39
N GLN A 481 -3.51 22.64 -8.06
CA GLN A 481 -3.48 23.10 -6.67
C GLN A 481 -4.89 23.14 -6.07
N PHE A 482 -5.86 23.70 -6.79
CA PHE A 482 -7.27 23.74 -6.40
C PHE A 482 -7.83 22.38 -6.00
N VAL A 483 -7.62 21.37 -6.83
CA VAL A 483 -8.09 19.99 -6.59
C VAL A 483 -7.42 19.36 -5.36
N ARG A 484 -6.16 19.71 -5.06
CA ARG A 484 -5.48 19.22 -3.85
C ARG A 484 -6.11 19.80 -2.58
N ASP A 485 -6.49 21.08 -2.65
CA ASP A 485 -7.05 21.82 -1.52
C ASP A 485 -8.57 21.56 -1.37
N PHE A 486 -9.26 21.25 -2.47
CA PHE A 486 -10.69 20.98 -2.57
C PHE A 486 -10.97 19.74 -3.44
N PRO A 487 -10.58 18.53 -2.99
CA PRO A 487 -10.86 17.31 -3.73
C PRO A 487 -12.36 17.03 -3.73
N TYR A 488 -12.93 16.68 -4.89
CA TYR A 488 -14.35 16.33 -4.97
C TYR A 488 -14.64 15.10 -4.11
N PRO A 489 -15.47 15.20 -3.07
CA PRO A 489 -15.96 14.02 -2.39
C PRO A 489 -16.85 13.31 -3.40
N ALA A 490 -16.48 12.11 -3.83
CA ALA A 490 -17.38 11.26 -4.60
C ALA A 490 -18.62 10.97 -3.72
N ALA A 491 -19.64 11.80 -3.87
CA ALA A 491 -20.91 11.70 -3.19
C ALA A 491 -21.85 10.91 -4.09
N CYS A 492 -22.42 9.85 -3.50
CA CYS A 492 -23.69 9.32 -3.94
C CYS A 492 -24.78 10.32 -3.55
N PRO A 493 -25.76 10.61 -4.41
CA PRO A 493 -27.07 11.04 -3.97
C PRO A 493 -28.09 9.89 -4.09
N GLN A 494 -28.63 9.53 -2.92
CA GLN A 494 -30.03 9.23 -2.56
C GLN A 494 -31.02 9.17 -3.76
N GLU A 495 -31.89 8.18 -3.93
CA GLU A 495 -32.73 7.44 -2.96
C GLU A 495 -32.65 5.91 -3.04
#